data_AF-H3BRI8-F1
#
_entry.id   AF-H3BRI8-F1
#
_cell.length_a   1.000
_cell.length_b   1.000
_cell.length_c   1.000
_cell.angle_alpha   90.00
_cell.angle_beta   90.00
_cell.angle_gamma   90.00
#
_symmetry.space_group_name_H-M   'P 1'
#
loop_
_entity.id
_entity.type
_entity.pdbx_description
1 polymer ?
#
loop_
_entity_poly.entity_id
_entity_poly.type
_entity_poly.pdbx_seq_one_letter_code
_entity_poly.pdbx_strand_id
1 'polypeptide(L)'
;MDTEGFGELLQQAEQLAAETEGISELPHVERNLQEIQQAGERLRSRTLTRTSQETADVKASVLLGSRGLDISHISQRLESLSAATTFEPLEPVKDTDIQGFLKNEKDNALLSAIEESRKRTFGMAEEYHRESMLVEWEQVKQRILHTLLAS
;
A
#
# COMPACT_ATOMS: atom_id res chain seq x y z
N MET A 1 34.73 3.79 -20.27
CA MET A 1 34.60 2.33 -20.27
C MET A 1 33.21 2.10 -19.67
N ASP A 2 32.12 1.98 -20.44
CA ASP A 2 31.85 0.92 -21.44
C ASP A 2 30.84 1.40 -22.52
N THR A 3 31.19 2.37 -23.36
CA THR A 3 30.32 2.83 -24.47
C THR A 3 30.40 1.93 -25.71
N GLU A 4 31.48 1.16 -25.86
CA GLU A 4 31.69 0.24 -26.99
C GLU A 4 30.79 -0.99 -26.89
N GLY A 5 30.66 -1.59 -25.70
CA GLY A 5 29.79 -2.75 -25.49
C GLY A 5 28.30 -2.44 -25.67
N PHE A 6 27.86 -1.21 -25.40
CA PHE A 6 26.46 -0.80 -25.62
C PHE A 6 26.14 -0.59 -27.10
N GLY A 7 27.13 -0.16 -27.89
CA GLY A 7 27.01 -0.06 -29.35
C GLY A 7 26.90 -1.43 -30.00
N GLU A 8 27.70 -2.40 -29.56
CA GLU A 8 27.60 -3.80 -30.00
C GLU A 8 26.26 -4.43 -29.59
N LEU A 9 25.78 -4.17 -28.37
CA LEU A 9 24.49 -4.67 -27.90
C LEU A 9 23.31 -4.05 -28.69
N LEU A 10 23.41 -2.76 -29.04
CA LEU A 10 22.43 -2.08 -29.89
C LEU A 10 22.40 -2.69 -31.29
N GLN A 11 23.57 -2.93 -31.88
CA GLN A 11 23.68 -3.56 -33.20
C GLN A 11 23.12 -4.99 -33.18
N GLN A 12 23.40 -5.76 -32.13
CA GLN A 12 22.83 -7.09 -31.93
C GLN A 12 21.32 -7.06 -31.75
N ALA A 13 20.79 -6.09 -30.99
CA ALA A 13 19.36 -5.93 -30.77
C ALA A 13 18.61 -5.51 -32.04
N GLU A 14 19.18 -4.61 -32.85
CA GLU A 14 18.63 -4.22 -34.16
C GLU A 14 18.64 -5.41 -35.13
N GLN A 15 19.71 -6.22 -35.12
CA GLN A 15 19.83 -7.40 -35.97
C GLN A 15 18.82 -8.50 -35.57
N LEU A 16 18.63 -8.73 -34.26
CA LEU A 16 17.59 -9.63 -33.73
C LEU A 16 16.18 -9.13 -34.04
N ALA A 17 15.92 -7.82 -33.96
CA ALA A 17 14.62 -7.25 -34.31
C ALA A 17 14.30 -7.47 -35.79
N ALA A 18 15.27 -7.24 -36.69
CA ALA A 18 15.12 -7.49 -38.13
C ALA A 18 14.95 -8.99 -38.46
N GLU A 19 15.63 -9.89 -37.72
CA GLU A 19 15.47 -11.34 -37.89
C GLU A 19 14.10 -11.84 -37.40
N THR A 20 13.51 -11.16 -36.41
CA THR A 20 12.20 -11.50 -35.84
C THR A 20 11.02 -10.99 -36.68
N GLU A 21 11.21 -9.96 -37.52
CA GLU A 21 10.18 -9.45 -38.47
C GLU A 21 9.74 -10.50 -39.51
N GLY A 22 10.53 -11.55 -39.76
CA GLY A 22 10.17 -12.66 -40.66
C GLY A 22 9.35 -13.78 -40.02
N ILE A 23 9.19 -13.77 -38.69
CA ILE A 23 8.56 -14.84 -37.92
C ILE A 23 7.16 -14.38 -37.48
N SER A 24 6.13 -14.77 -38.24
CA SER A 24 4.73 -14.33 -38.11
C SER A 24 4.01 -14.67 -36.79
N GLU A 25 4.71 -15.16 -35.76
CA GLU A 25 4.13 -15.68 -34.51
C GLU A 25 4.48 -14.86 -33.26
N LEU A 26 5.33 -13.83 -33.36
CA LEU A 26 5.63 -12.92 -32.25
C LEU A 26 5.00 -11.51 -32.46
N PRO A 27 4.55 -10.85 -31.38
CA PRO A 27 3.97 -9.51 -31.47
C PRO A 27 5.01 -8.53 -32.04
N HIS A 28 4.60 -7.78 -33.07
CA HIS A 28 5.48 -6.86 -33.78
C HIS A 28 5.94 -5.73 -32.84
N VAL A 29 7.23 -5.41 -32.87
CA VAL A 29 7.81 -4.34 -32.04
C VAL A 29 7.42 -3.00 -32.66
N GLU A 30 6.29 -2.42 -32.23
CA GLU A 30 5.70 -1.20 -32.82
C GLU A 30 6.53 0.08 -32.60
N ARG A 31 7.66 0.04 -31.86
CA ARG A 31 8.48 1.22 -31.58
C ARG A 31 9.97 0.88 -31.58
N ASN A 32 10.75 1.64 -32.35
CA ASN A 32 12.20 1.55 -32.32
C ASN A 32 12.72 2.00 -30.94
N LEU A 33 13.80 1.37 -30.45
CA LEU A 33 14.43 1.70 -29.17
C LEU A 33 14.78 3.19 -29.03
N GLN A 34 15.12 3.86 -30.14
CA GLN A 34 15.32 5.32 -30.16
C GLN A 34 14.03 6.10 -29.88
N GLU A 35 12.89 5.64 -30.39
CA GLU A 35 11.58 6.24 -30.10
C GLU A 35 11.15 5.98 -28.66
N ILE A 36 11.49 4.80 -28.11
CA ILE A 36 11.29 4.48 -26.69
C ILE A 36 12.15 5.39 -25.82
N GLN A 37 13.42 5.64 -26.19
CA GLN A 37 14.30 6.56 -25.47
C GLN A 37 13.74 7.98 -25.48
N GLN A 38 13.32 8.50 -26.64
CA GLN A 38 12.71 9.84 -26.73
C GLN A 38 11.39 9.93 -25.95
N ALA A 39 10.58 8.87 -25.97
CA ALA A 39 9.37 8.80 -25.14
C ALA A 39 9.72 8.78 -23.64
N GLY A 40 10.79 8.08 -23.25
CA GLY A 40 11.33 8.06 -21.90
C GLY A 40 11.81 9.44 -21.44
N GLU A 41 12.54 10.17 -22.27
CA GLU A 41 13.01 11.54 -21.99
C GLU A 41 11.82 12.53 -21.83
N ARG A 42 10.80 12.38 -22.69
CA ARG A 42 9.55 13.15 -22.59
C ARG A 42 8.74 12.79 -21.34
N LEU A 43 8.70 11.53 -20.94
CA LEU A 43 8.06 11.10 -19.70
C LEU A 43 8.83 11.59 -18.48
N ARG A 44 10.16 11.53 -18.50
CA ARG A 44 11.04 11.99 -17.43
C ARG A 44 10.89 13.50 -17.23
N SER A 45 10.88 14.30 -18.29
CA SER A 45 10.66 15.76 -18.20
C SER A 45 9.25 16.12 -17.71
N ARG A 46 8.20 15.39 -18.13
CA ARG A 46 6.83 15.55 -17.61
C ARG A 46 6.66 15.07 -16.16
N THR A 47 7.46 14.10 -15.73
CA THR A 47 7.40 13.58 -14.36
C THR A 47 8.16 14.50 -13.41
N LEU A 48 9.33 15.00 -13.81
CA LEU A 48 10.13 15.93 -13.00
C LEU A 48 9.42 17.26 -12.72
N THR A 49 8.57 17.71 -13.65
CA THR A 49 7.71 18.90 -13.46
C THR A 49 6.44 18.62 -12.65
N ARG A 50 6.05 17.35 -12.48
CA ARG A 50 4.87 16.93 -11.70
C ARG A 50 5.20 16.53 -10.26
N THR A 51 6.48 16.41 -9.93
CA THR A 51 7.00 16.07 -8.59
C THR A 51 7.53 17.28 -7.82
N SER A 52 7.09 18.50 -8.14
CA SER A 52 7.25 19.60 -7.18
C SER A 52 6.29 19.31 -6.04
N GLN A 53 6.82 18.81 -4.91
CA GLN A 53 6.09 18.47 -3.68
C GLN A 53 5.04 19.54 -3.31
N GLU A 54 5.39 20.82 -3.49
CA GLU A 54 4.49 21.97 -3.29
C GLU A 54 3.21 21.92 -4.14
N THR A 55 3.29 21.48 -5.39
CA THR A 55 2.11 21.40 -6.27
C THR A 55 1.19 20.23 -5.92
N ALA A 56 1.75 19.17 -5.34
CA ALA A 56 0.98 18.04 -4.83
C ALA A 56 0.27 18.41 -3.52
N ASP A 57 0.97 19.09 -2.60
CA ASP A 57 0.42 19.54 -1.33
C ASP A 57 -0.66 20.60 -1.51
N VAL A 58 -0.48 21.55 -2.43
CA VAL A 58 -1.52 22.55 -2.75
C VAL A 58 -2.76 21.88 -3.35
N LYS A 59 -2.59 20.92 -4.26
CA LYS A 59 -3.73 20.19 -4.86
C LYS A 59 -4.44 19.30 -3.85
N ALA A 60 -3.71 18.60 -2.97
CA ALA A 60 -4.27 17.84 -1.88
C ALA A 60 -5.07 18.77 -0.94
N SER A 61 -4.52 19.95 -0.64
CA SER A 61 -5.17 20.93 0.22
C SER A 61 -6.48 21.47 -0.36
N VAL A 62 -6.49 21.79 -1.65
CA VAL A 62 -7.70 22.24 -2.36
C VAL A 62 -8.75 21.13 -2.48
N LEU A 63 -8.34 19.88 -2.77
CA LEU A 63 -9.27 18.75 -2.87
C LEU A 63 -9.94 18.44 -1.52
N LEU A 64 -9.17 18.46 -0.43
CA LEU A 64 -9.69 18.22 0.92
C LEU A 64 -10.60 19.37 1.37
N GLY A 65 -10.23 20.62 1.08
CA GLY A 65 -11.09 21.79 1.28
C GLY A 65 -12.41 21.70 0.51
N SER A 66 -12.39 21.21 -0.73
CA SER A 66 -13.61 21.02 -1.54
C SER A 66 -14.57 19.96 -0.98
N ARG A 67 -14.09 19.08 -0.09
CA ARG A 67 -14.88 18.08 0.63
C ARG A 67 -15.25 18.52 2.05
N GLY A 68 -15.02 19.80 2.37
CA GLY A 68 -15.37 20.40 3.66
C GLY A 68 -14.33 20.22 4.76
N LEU A 69 -13.11 19.77 4.42
CA LEU A 69 -12.01 19.61 5.38
C LEU A 69 -11.04 20.79 5.26
N ASP A 70 -11.10 21.71 6.23
CA ASP A 70 -10.17 22.83 6.34
C ASP A 70 -8.85 22.37 7.00
N ILE A 71 -7.84 22.11 6.17
CA ILE A 71 -6.52 21.64 6.62
C ILE A 71 -5.79 22.70 7.44
N SER A 72 -5.97 24.00 7.16
CA SER A 72 -5.30 25.04 7.94
C SER A 72 -5.83 25.05 9.37
N HIS A 73 -7.16 24.88 9.53
CA HIS A 73 -7.78 24.79 10.84
C HIS A 73 -7.49 23.47 11.56
N ILE A 74 -7.38 22.36 10.82
CA ILE A 74 -7.00 21.04 11.39
C ILE A 74 -5.52 21.04 11.80
N SER A 75 -4.60 21.57 11.01
CA SER A 75 -3.19 21.70 11.37
C SER A 75 -3.02 22.62 12.58
N GLN A 76 -3.75 23.73 12.66
CA GLN A 76 -3.73 24.60 13.84
C GLN A 76 -4.29 23.90 15.09
N ARG A 77 -5.34 23.07 14.94
CA ARG A 77 -5.83 22.23 16.04
C ARG A 77 -4.86 21.11 16.39
N LEU A 78 -4.19 20.52 15.41
CA LEU A 78 -3.21 19.46 15.60
C LEU A 78 -1.96 20.01 16.30
N GLU A 79 -1.51 21.21 15.94
CA GLU A 79 -0.46 21.95 16.66
C GLU A 79 -0.91 22.29 18.09
N SER A 80 -2.17 22.69 18.30
CA SER A 80 -2.71 22.90 19.65
C SER A 80 -2.85 21.60 20.47
N LEU A 81 -3.01 20.45 19.81
CA LEU A 81 -3.04 19.13 20.43
C LEU A 81 -1.63 18.55 20.65
N SER A 82 -0.65 18.98 19.87
CA SER A 82 0.70 18.44 19.85
C SER A 82 1.55 19.08 20.93
N ALA A 83 1.88 18.26 21.94
CA ALA A 83 3.02 18.42 22.85
C ALA A 83 2.85 19.23 24.15
N ALA A 84 1.64 19.47 24.65
CA ALA A 84 1.47 20.00 26.03
C ALA A 84 0.50 19.22 26.94
N THR A 85 -0.27 18.23 26.45
CA THR A 85 -1.35 17.63 27.25
C THR A 85 -1.44 16.10 27.22
N THR A 86 -0.38 15.37 26.83
CA THR A 86 -0.50 13.90 26.62
C THR A 86 0.45 13.06 27.47
N PHE A 87 1.37 13.65 28.24
CA PHE A 87 2.29 12.89 29.11
C PHE A 87 2.47 13.47 30.51
N GLU A 88 1.54 14.30 30.98
CA GLU A 88 1.46 14.60 32.42
C GLU A 88 0.48 13.62 33.07
N PRO A 89 0.91 12.82 34.05
CA PRO A 89 -0.02 12.07 34.89
C PRO A 89 -1.00 13.06 35.52
N LEU A 90 -2.28 12.97 35.15
CA LEU A 90 -3.34 13.87 35.62
C LEU A 90 -3.48 13.90 37.15
N GLU A 91 -2.88 12.94 37.86
CA GLU A 91 -2.60 13.03 39.28
C GLU A 91 -1.16 12.55 39.53
N PRO A 92 -0.33 13.31 40.28
CA PRO A 92 0.89 12.74 40.84
C PRO A 92 0.46 11.57 41.71
N VAL A 93 0.83 10.34 41.31
CA VAL A 93 0.69 9.16 42.16
C VAL A 93 1.51 9.45 43.40
N LYS A 94 0.84 9.92 44.45
CA LYS A 94 1.42 9.94 45.78
C LYS A 94 1.68 8.47 46.09
N ASP A 95 2.91 8.14 46.45
CA ASP A 95 3.38 6.79 46.85
C ASP A 95 2.63 6.21 48.09
N THR A 96 1.41 6.68 48.38
CA THR A 96 0.60 6.35 49.55
C THR A 96 -0.89 6.17 49.22
N ASP A 97 -1.31 6.09 47.95
CA ASP A 97 -2.69 5.73 47.57
C ASP A 97 -2.76 4.32 46.94
N ILE A 98 -2.68 3.31 47.80
CA ILE A 98 -2.80 1.89 47.44
C ILE A 98 -4.17 1.60 46.81
N GLN A 99 -5.22 2.33 47.20
CA GLN A 99 -6.57 2.11 46.68
C GLN A 99 -6.68 2.55 45.21
N GLY A 100 -6.10 3.71 44.86
CA GLY A 100 -5.98 4.17 43.48
C GLY A 100 -5.21 3.20 42.60
N PHE A 101 -4.06 2.70 43.08
CA PHE A 101 -3.27 1.69 42.38
C PHE A 101 -4.06 0.40 42.14
N LEU A 102 -4.71 -0.16 43.18
CA LEU A 102 -5.49 -1.40 43.05
C LEU A 102 -6.69 -1.24 42.11
N LYS A 103 -7.33 -0.07 42.12
CA LYS A 103 -8.44 0.22 41.20
C LYS A 103 -7.94 0.27 39.75
N ASN A 104 -6.81 0.93 39.50
CA ASN A 104 -6.20 1.01 38.18
C ASN A 104 -5.74 -0.37 37.68
N GLU A 105 -5.11 -1.18 38.53
CA GLU A 105 -4.74 -2.57 38.19
C GLU A 105 -5.96 -3.42 37.84
N LYS A 106 -7.05 -3.30 38.63
CA LYS A 106 -8.30 -4.01 38.33
C LYS A 106 -8.89 -3.57 36.99
N ASP A 107 -8.88 -2.27 36.70
CA ASP A 107 -9.42 -1.73 35.45
C ASP A 107 -8.56 -2.13 34.24
N ASN A 108 -7.23 -2.12 34.38
CA ASN A 108 -6.29 -2.61 33.36
C ASN A 108 -6.42 -4.12 33.11
N ALA A 109 -6.58 -4.92 34.17
CA ALA A 109 -6.80 -6.36 34.04
C ALA A 109 -8.11 -6.66 33.31
N LEU A 110 -9.16 -5.90 33.61
CA LEU A 110 -10.45 -6.03 32.93
C LEU A 110 -10.36 -5.62 31.46
N LEU A 111 -9.68 -4.50 31.16
CA LEU A 111 -9.44 -4.08 29.77
C LEU A 111 -8.62 -5.11 28.99
N SER A 112 -7.54 -5.63 29.59
CA SER A 112 -6.70 -6.67 28.99
C SER A 112 -7.48 -7.95 28.71
N ALA A 113 -8.35 -8.38 29.64
CA ALA A 113 -9.20 -9.56 29.44
C ALA A 113 -10.21 -9.36 28.30
N ILE A 114 -10.78 -8.17 28.17
CA ILE A 114 -11.68 -7.83 27.04
C ILE A 114 -10.91 -7.85 25.73
N GLU A 115 -9.73 -7.24 25.68
CA GLU A 115 -8.89 -7.22 24.47
C GLU A 115 -8.44 -8.62 24.06
N GLU A 116 -8.03 -9.45 25.01
CA GLU A 116 -7.65 -10.85 24.76
C GLU A 116 -8.86 -11.66 24.23
N SER A 117 -10.03 -11.50 24.86
CA SER A 117 -11.27 -12.13 24.40
C SER A 117 -11.61 -11.71 22.97
N ARG A 118 -11.55 -10.40 22.66
CA ARG A 118 -11.78 -9.88 21.31
C ARG A 118 -10.80 -10.47 20.30
N LYS A 119 -9.50 -10.47 20.63
CA LYS A 119 -8.45 -11.01 19.76
C LYS A 119 -8.68 -12.49 19.48
N ARG A 120 -9.03 -13.26 20.51
CA ARG A 120 -9.35 -14.68 20.38
C ARG A 120 -10.57 -14.91 19.50
N THR A 121 -11.67 -14.19 19.73
CA THR A 121 -12.89 -14.33 18.91
C THR A 121 -12.62 -13.97 17.45
N PHE A 122 -11.86 -12.90 17.19
CA PHE A 122 -11.51 -12.52 15.84
C PHE A 122 -10.65 -13.59 15.15
N GLY A 123 -9.62 -14.11 15.82
CA GLY A 123 -8.80 -15.19 15.28
C GLY A 123 -9.59 -16.47 15.01
N MET A 124 -10.55 -16.82 15.88
CA MET A 124 -11.43 -17.97 15.63
C MET A 124 -12.34 -17.76 14.41
N ALA A 125 -12.91 -16.56 14.25
CA ALA A 125 -13.76 -16.25 13.11
C ALA A 125 -12.98 -16.25 11.79
N GLU A 126 -11.77 -15.68 11.79
CA GLU A 126 -10.87 -15.68 10.63
C GLU A 126 -10.48 -17.10 10.22
N GLU A 127 -10.11 -17.94 11.18
CA GLU A 127 -9.73 -19.32 10.92
C GLU A 127 -10.90 -20.14 10.37
N TYR A 128 -12.09 -19.98 10.95
CA TYR A 128 -13.31 -20.61 10.46
C TYR A 128 -13.67 -20.16 9.04
N HIS A 129 -13.54 -18.86 8.76
CA HIS A 129 -13.78 -18.33 7.43
C HIS A 129 -12.78 -18.89 6.41
N ARG A 130 -11.50 -18.95 6.78
CA ARG A 130 -10.43 -19.52 5.95
C ARG A 130 -10.69 -20.99 5.63
N GLU A 131 -11.07 -21.79 6.62
CA GLU A 131 -11.39 -23.20 6.43
C GLU A 131 -12.61 -23.38 5.50
N SER A 132 -13.67 -22.59 5.73
CA SER A 132 -14.86 -22.60 4.88
C SER A 132 -14.52 -22.26 3.43
N MET A 133 -13.67 -21.25 3.21
CA MET A 133 -13.22 -20.86 1.87
C MET A 133 -12.45 -21.97 1.16
N LEU A 134 -11.62 -22.74 1.88
CA LEU A 134 -10.92 -23.88 1.29
C LEU A 134 -11.86 -25.01 0.89
N VAL A 135 -12.87 -25.29 1.71
CA VAL A 135 -13.90 -26.29 1.38
C VAL A 135 -14.70 -25.86 0.15
N GLU A 136 -15.14 -24.61 0.09
CA GLU A 136 -15.85 -24.08 -1.08
C GLU A 136 -14.97 -24.13 -2.34
N TRP A 137 -13.69 -23.77 -2.22
CA TRP A 137 -12.74 -23.86 -3.32
C TRP A 137 -12.62 -25.29 -3.87
N GLU A 138 -12.52 -26.29 -3.00
CA GLU A 138 -12.43 -27.68 -3.43
C GLU A 138 -13.72 -28.13 -4.14
N GLN A 139 -14.88 -27.73 -3.64
CA GLN A 139 -16.17 -28.00 -4.31
C GLN A 139 -16.24 -27.36 -5.69
N VAL A 140 -15.79 -26.11 -5.84
CA VAL A 140 -15.75 -25.42 -7.13
C VAL A 140 -14.80 -26.14 -8.09
N LYS A 141 -13.62 -26.55 -7.62
CA LYS A 141 -12.64 -27.30 -8.41
C LYS A 141 -13.23 -28.61 -8.93
N GLN A 142 -13.86 -29.39 -8.04
CA GLN A 142 -14.54 -30.63 -8.43
C GLN A 142 -15.66 -30.38 -9.44
N ARG A 143 -16.47 -29.35 -9.23
CA ARG A 143 -17.55 -28.98 -10.17
C ARG A 143 -17.01 -28.62 -11.55
N ILE A 144 -15.93 -27.85 -11.63
CA ILE A 144 -15.28 -27.50 -12.90
C ILE A 144 -14.76 -28.76 -13.60
N LEU A 145 -14.05 -29.64 -12.87
CA LEU A 145 -13.55 -30.90 -13.41
C LEU A 145 -14.68 -31.79 -13.94
N HIS A 146 -15.77 -31.93 -13.19
CA HIS A 146 -16.95 -32.67 -13.64
C HIS A 146 -17.58 -32.08 -14.90
N THR A 147 -17.61 -30.75 -15.02
CA THR A 147 -18.14 -30.08 -16.21
C THR A 147 -17.24 -30.30 -17.43
N LEU A 148 -15.92 -30.32 -17.24
CA LEU A 148 -14.94 -30.56 -18.30
C LEU A 148 -14.92 -32.04 -18.76
N LEU A 149 -15.15 -32.99 -17.85
CA LEU A 149 -15.21 -34.43 -18.16
C LEU A 149 -16.55 -34.85 -18.77
N ALA A 150 -17.62 -34.06 -18.57
CA ALA A 150 -18.94 -34.31 -19.14
C ALA A 150 -19.13 -33.65 -20.53
N SER A 151 -18.17 -32.84 -20.97
CA SER A 151 -18.05 -32.28 -22.33
C SER A 151 -17.16 -33.15 -23.21
#